data_AF-A0A7U3UT70-F1
#
_entry.id   AF-A0A7U3UT70-F1
#
_cell.length_a   1.000
_cell.length_b   1.000
_cell.length_c   1.000
_cell.angle_alpha   90.00
_cell.angle_beta   90.00
_cell.angle_gamma   90.00
#
_symmetry.space_group_name_H-M   'P 1'
#
loop_
_entity.id
_entity.type
_entity.pdbx_description
1 polymer ?
#
loop_
_entity_poly.entity_id
_entity_poly.type
_entity_poly.pdbx_seq_one_letter_code
_entity_poly.pdbx_strand_id
1 'polypeptide(L)' 'MSESPELDDELKSQAVTLLLAEATTAIEINALTRVALRAGFMWRCFPCKRDHYLRTEKCGCGAGRPA' A
#
# COMPACT_ATOMS: atom_id res chain seq x y z
N MET A 1 21.65 16.86 6.29
CA MET A 1 20.78 15.67 6.37
C MET A 1 19.36 16.20 6.26
N SER A 2 18.70 16.02 5.14
CA SER A 2 17.32 16.49 4.98
C SER A 2 16.42 15.50 5.71
N GLU A 3 15.83 15.90 6.83
CA GLU A 3 14.73 15.13 7.42
C GLU A 3 13.58 15.16 6.42
N SER A 4 13.36 14.02 5.76
CA SER A 4 12.13 13.82 5.01
C SER A 4 10.97 13.91 6.01
N PRO A 5 9.93 14.72 5.74
CA PRO A 5 8.79 14.80 6.64
C PRO A 5 8.16 13.43 6.83
N GLU A 6 7.82 13.08 8.07
CA GLU A 6 7.04 11.88 8.34
C GLU A 6 5.68 12.01 7.65
N LEU A 7 5.43 11.15 6.66
CA LEU A 7 4.12 11.04 6.04
C LEU A 7 3.22 10.20 6.93
N ASP A 8 2.03 10.69 7.22
CA ASP A 8 1.01 9.88 7.88
C ASP A 8 0.46 8.77 6.95
N ASP A 9 -0.27 7.83 7.53
CA ASP A 9 -0.84 6.69 6.79
C ASP A 9 -1.87 7.12 5.73
N GLU A 10 -2.47 8.30 5.88
CA GLU A 10 -3.41 8.87 4.92
C GLU A 10 -2.67 9.33 3.65
N LEU A 11 -1.64 10.17 3.80
CA LEU A 11 -0.80 10.64 2.70
C LEU A 11 -0.12 9.49 1.97
N LYS A 12 0.37 8.48 2.71
CA LYS A 12 0.93 7.25 2.09
C LYS A 12 -0.10 6.53 1.23
N SER A 13 -1.33 6.34 1.74
CA SER A 13 -2.40 5.64 1.01
C SER A 13 -2.86 6.43 -0.23
N GLN A 14 -2.98 7.76 -0.10
CA GLN A 14 -3.33 8.65 -1.20
C GLN A 14 -2.25 8.64 -2.30
N ALA A 15 -0.97 8.70 -1.92
CA ALA A 15 0.14 8.65 -2.87
C ALA A 15 0.13 7.36 -3.70
N VAL A 16 -0.08 6.18 -3.08
CA VAL A 16 -0.19 4.92 -3.81
C VAL A 16 -1.41 4.91 -4.74
N THR A 17 -2.54 5.46 -4.30
CA THR A 17 -3.76 5.53 -5.11
C THR A 17 -3.53 6.34 -6.38
N LEU A 18 -2.89 7.52 -6.27
CA LEU A 18 -2.55 8.37 -7.41
C LEU A 18 -1.57 7.68 -8.36
N LEU A 19 -0.50 7.07 -7.83
CA LEU A 19 0.48 6.37 -8.65
C LEU A 19 -0.12 5.17 -9.41
N LEU A 20 -1.00 4.41 -8.77
CA LEU A 20 -1.69 3.29 -9.42
C LEU A 20 -2.72 3.75 -10.47
N ALA A 21 -3.33 4.93 -10.30
CA ALA A 21 -4.24 5.50 -11.28
C ALA A 21 -3.53 5.94 -12.57
N GLU A 22 -2.28 6.38 -12.47
CA GLU A 22 -1.44 6.77 -13.61
C GLU A 22 -0.78 5.56 -14.31
N ALA A 23 -0.77 4.39 -13.68
CA ALA A 23 -0.16 3.18 -14.25
C ALA A 23 -1.04 2.62 -15.37
N THR A 24 -0.48 2.49 -16.57
CA THR A 24 -1.24 2.09 -17.78
C THR A 24 -1.06 0.62 -18.14
N THR A 25 -0.01 -0.01 -17.62
CA THR A 25 0.32 -1.41 -17.90
C THR A 25 0.28 -2.30 -16.67
N ALA A 26 0.00 -3.59 -16.87
CA ALA A 26 0.08 -4.58 -15.80
C ALA A 26 1.48 -4.68 -15.17
N ILE A 27 2.54 -4.38 -15.93
CA ILE A 27 3.92 -4.42 -15.42
C ILE A 27 4.15 -3.26 -14.44
N GLU A 28 3.71 -2.05 -14.78
CA GLU A 28 3.80 -0.87 -13.90
C GLU A 28 3.00 -1.08 -12.62
N ILE A 29 1.74 -1.53 -12.73
CA ILE A 29 0.89 -1.83 -11.58
C ILE A 29 1.58 -2.83 -10.65
N ASN A 30 2.10 -3.93 -11.21
CA ASN A 30 2.80 -4.95 -10.41
C ASN A 30 4.08 -4.41 -9.77
N ALA A 31 4.83 -3.55 -10.47
CA ALA A 31 6.04 -2.94 -9.92
C ALA A 31 5.71 -1.99 -8.77
N LEU A 32 4.74 -1.10 -8.95
CA LEU A 32 4.30 -0.14 -7.95
C LEU A 32 3.74 -0.83 -6.71
N THR A 33 2.87 -1.84 -6.87
CA THR A 33 2.33 -2.61 -5.74
C THR A 33 3.44 -3.28 -4.93
N ARG A 34 4.45 -3.89 -5.58
CA ARG A 34 5.59 -4.49 -4.87
C ARG A 34 6.40 -3.46 -4.09
N VAL A 35 6.64 -2.28 -4.67
CA VAL A 35 7.38 -1.19 -4.02
C VAL A 35 6.57 -0.65 -2.84
N ALA A 36 5.26 -0.40 -3.02
CA ALA A 36 4.37 0.10 -1.98
C ALA A 36 4.28 -0.87 -0.78
N LEU A 37 4.18 -2.18 -1.04
CA LEU A 37 4.21 -3.20 0.02
C LEU A 37 5.54 -3.19 0.79
N ARG A 38 6.68 -3.08 0.08
CA ARG A 38 8.01 -3.04 0.72
C ARG A 38 8.25 -1.75 1.50
N ALA A 39 7.72 -0.63 1.02
CA ALA A 39 7.79 0.67 1.67
C ALA A 39 6.81 0.81 2.84
N GLY A 40 5.94 -0.18 3.07
CA GLY A 40 4.93 -0.13 4.12
C GLY A 40 3.81 0.87 3.82
N PHE A 41 3.52 1.16 2.55
CA PHE A 41 2.41 2.03 2.11
C PHE A 41 1.15 1.21 1.78
N MET A 42 1.30 -0.11 1.73
CA MET A 42 0.25 -1.10 1.63
C MET A 42 0.61 -2.27 2.54
N TRP A 43 -0.36 -3.10 2.86
CA TRP A 43 -0.14 -4.37 3.54
C TRP A 43 -0.80 -5.51 2.79
N ARG A 44 -0.26 -6.71 2.95
CA ARG A 44 -0.79 -7.93 2.34
C ARG A 44 -1.44 -8.80 3.38
N CYS A 45 -2.71 -9.15 3.15
CA CYS A 45 -3.41 -10.11 3.98
C CYS A 45 -2.74 -11.48 3.88
N PHE A 46 -2.23 -12.02 4.99
CA PHE A 46 -1.52 -13.29 4.96
C PHE A 46 -2.41 -14.48 4.57
N PRO A 47 -3.66 -14.61 5.06
CA PRO A 47 -4.58 -15.66 4.61
C PRO A 47 -4.98 -15.54 3.13
N CYS A 48 -5.52 -14.38 2.72
CA CYS A 48 -6.11 -14.23 1.38
C CYS A 48 -5.12 -13.83 0.30
N LYS A 49 -3.90 -13.43 0.67
CA LYS A 49 -2.86 -12.92 -0.22
C LYS A 49 -3.29 -11.70 -1.04
N ARG A 50 -4.32 -10.98 -0.60
CA ARG A 50 -4.81 -9.72 -1.19
C ARG A 50 -4.08 -8.53 -0.60
N ASP A 51 -3.82 -7.54 -1.43
CA ASP A 51 -3.17 -6.30 -1.03
C ASP A 51 -4.23 -5.27 -0.61
N HIS A 52 -3.88 -4.46 0.38
CA HIS A 52 -4.76 -3.50 1.02
C HIS A 52 -4.00 -2.20 1.33
N TYR A 53 -4.71 -1.07 1.27
CA TYR A 53 -4.16 0.23 1.70
C TYR A 53 -4.03 0.28 3.24
N LEU A 54 -3.17 1.17 3.75
CA LEU A 54 -2.90 1.25 5.20
C LEU A 54 -4.15 1.55 6.05
N ARG A 55 -5.07 2.34 5.50
CA ARG A 55 -6.35 2.66 6.17
C ARG A 55 -7.30 1.47 6.30
N THR A 56 -7.07 0.39 5.57
CA THR A 56 -7.88 -0.83 5.69
C THR A 56 -7.38 -1.61 6.90
N GLU A 57 -8.05 -1.49 8.04
CA GLU A 57 -7.64 -2.17 9.29
C GLU A 57 -7.84 -3.70 9.23
N LYS A 58 -8.84 -4.17 8.48
CA LYS A 58 -9.18 -5.59 8.37
C LYS A 58 -9.45 -5.99 6.93
N CYS A 59 -8.99 -7.17 6.56
CA CYS A 59 -9.39 -7.84 5.32
C CYS A 59 -10.84 -8.33 5.45
N GLY A 60 -11.53 -8.54 4.33
CA GLY A 60 -12.85 -9.17 4.31
C GLY A 60 -12.88 -10.60 4.89
N CYS A 61 -11.72 -11.24 5.07
CA CYS A 61 -11.60 -12.52 5.78
C CYS A 61 -11.43 -12.39 7.31
N GLY A 62 -11.47 -11.16 7.85
CA GLY A 62 -11.32 -10.89 9.29
C GLY A 62 -9.87 -10.72 9.78
N ALA A 63 -8.86 -11.00 8.95
CA ALA A 63 -7.46 -10.79 9.33
C ALA A 63 -7.14 -9.29 9.47
N GLY A 64 -6.48 -8.92 10.58
CA GLY A 64 -6.05 -7.55 10.83
C GLY A 64 -4.79 -7.17 10.06
N ARG A 65 -4.61 -5.85 9.84
CA ARG A 65 -3.34 -5.28 9.40
C ARG A 65 -2.25 -5.68 10.39
N PRO A 66 -1.09 -6.19 9.92
CA PRO A 66 0.07 -6.40 10.79
C PRO A 66 0.46 -5.11 11.51
N ALA A 67 0.88 -5.24 12.77
CA ALA A 67 1.39 -4.11 13.56
C ALA A 67 2.71 -3.58 12.98
#